data_AF-K1UG88-F1
#
_entry.id   AF-K1UG88-F1
#
_cell.length_a   1.000
_cell.length_b   1.000
_cell.length_c   1.000
_cell.angle_alpha   90.00
_cell.angle_beta   90.00
_cell.angle_gamma   90.00
#
_symmetry.space_group_name_H-M   'P 1'
#
loop_
_entity.id
_entity.type
_entity.pdbx_description
1 polymer ?
#
loop_
_entity_poly.entity_id
_entity_poly.type
_entity_poly.pdbx_seq_one_letter_code
_entity_poly.pdbx_strand_id
1 'polypeptide(L)'
;MQGSGTYCVEATLGSVITPKHKLLILSNGAYGNRMGNIAEYHGMNYDMLAFDETEQVSVEYVDDYLAHNAEITHVAVVHCETTTGILNPLKEIAHMVKMHGKKLIVDAMSSFGGVPLDVEELGIDFMISSANKCIQGVPGFGFIIARKSELQYCKGV
;
A
#
# COMPACT_ATOMS: atom_id res chain seq x y z
N MET A 1 11.04 6.32 11.03
CA MET A 1 11.03 7.70 10.50
C MET A 1 10.29 8.59 11.47
N GLN A 2 10.83 9.77 11.77
CA GLN A 2 10.16 10.76 12.61
C GLN A 2 9.02 11.39 11.80
N GLY A 3 7.78 11.20 12.24
CA GLY A 3 6.60 11.61 11.48
C GLY A 3 5.37 10.74 11.76
N SER A 4 4.23 11.17 11.22
CA SER A 4 2.96 10.43 11.31
C SER A 4 2.94 9.20 10.39
N GLY A 5 1.87 8.41 10.48
CA GLY A 5 1.64 7.31 9.53
C GLY A 5 1.57 7.79 8.08
N THR A 6 0.81 8.87 7.83
CA THR A 6 0.73 9.53 6.52
C THR A 6 2.10 9.94 5.99
N TYR A 7 2.98 10.48 6.84
CA TYR A 7 4.34 10.82 6.44
C TYR A 7 5.11 9.61 5.92
N CYS A 8 4.90 8.43 6.52
CA CYS A 8 5.52 7.19 6.06
C CYS A 8 4.94 6.69 4.74
N VAL A 9 3.63 6.89 4.52
CA VAL A 9 2.99 6.62 3.23
C VAL A 9 3.56 7.50 2.14
N GLU A 10 3.59 8.81 2.37
CA GLU A 10 4.14 9.77 1.42
C GLU A 10 5.61 9.52 1.11
N ALA A 11 6.45 9.30 2.14
CA ALA A 11 7.86 9.00 1.94
C ALA A 11 8.08 7.69 1.16
N THR A 12 7.23 6.68 1.37
CA THR A 12 7.30 5.42 0.61
C THR A 12 6.92 5.67 -0.85
N LEU A 13 5.76 6.27 -1.12
CA LEU A 13 5.31 6.53 -2.48
C LEU A 13 6.31 7.43 -3.23
N GLY A 14 6.78 8.51 -2.60
CA GLY A 14 7.74 9.45 -3.18
C GLY A 14 9.12 8.86 -3.46
N SER A 15 9.54 7.83 -2.73
CA SER A 15 10.83 7.15 -2.96
C SER A 15 10.74 5.99 -3.96
N VAL A 16 9.58 5.34 -4.04
CA VAL A 16 9.38 4.09 -4.80
C VAL A 16 8.81 4.37 -6.19
N ILE A 17 7.91 5.35 -6.31
CA ILE A 17 7.25 5.67 -7.58
C ILE A 17 8.03 6.77 -8.29
N THR A 18 8.63 6.39 -9.42
CA THR A 18 9.38 7.30 -10.29
C THR A 18 8.58 7.56 -11.57
N PRO A 19 8.96 8.50 -12.45
CA PRO A 19 8.28 8.73 -13.73
C PRO A 19 8.23 7.51 -14.68
N LYS A 20 8.99 6.45 -14.39
CA LYS A 20 8.97 5.18 -15.16
C LYS A 20 7.92 4.19 -14.65
N HIS A 21 7.31 4.46 -13.50
CA HIS A 21 6.37 3.58 -12.83
C HIS A 21 4.94 4.09 -13.04
N LYS A 22 3.99 3.16 -13.06
CA LYS A 22 2.56 3.44 -12.88
C LYS A 22 2.06 2.75 -11.63
N LEU A 23 1.42 3.50 -10.74
CA LEU A 23 0.89 3.07 -9.46
C LEU A 23 -0.61 2.78 -9.57
N LEU A 24 -1.06 1.61 -9.12
CA LEU A 24 -2.47 1.33 -8.92
C LEU A 24 -2.81 1.44 -7.43
N ILE A 25 -3.77 2.30 -7.07
CA ILE A 25 -4.26 2.44 -5.70
C ILE A 25 -5.62 1.76 -5.57
N LEU A 26 -5.74 0.85 -4.60
CA LEU A 26 -6.99 0.21 -4.23
C LEU A 26 -7.59 0.97 -3.04
N SER A 27 -8.69 1.69 -3.27
CA SER A 27 -9.29 2.58 -2.27
C SER A 27 -10.71 2.17 -1.93
N ASN A 28 -10.95 1.85 -0.66
CA ASN A 28 -12.30 1.65 -0.09
C ASN A 28 -12.52 2.53 1.16
N GLY A 29 -11.89 3.70 1.20
CA GLY A 29 -12.05 4.66 2.29
C GLY A 29 -11.00 5.75 2.34
N ALA A 30 -10.92 6.42 3.49
CA ALA A 30 -10.20 7.68 3.63
C ALA A 30 -8.67 7.55 3.45
N TYR A 31 -8.04 6.44 3.86
CA TYR A 31 -6.58 6.29 3.73
C TYR A 31 -6.19 5.88 2.32
N GLY A 32 -7.01 5.08 1.62
CA GLY A 32 -6.84 4.84 0.18
C GLY A 32 -6.94 6.13 -0.63
N ASN A 33 -7.99 6.93 -0.37
CA ASN A 33 -8.16 8.25 -1.00
C ASN A 33 -6.98 9.19 -0.69
N ARG A 34 -6.40 9.09 0.51
CA ARG A 34 -5.21 9.86 0.87
C ARG A 34 -3.98 9.46 0.08
N MET A 35 -3.79 8.17 -0.25
CA MET A 35 -2.73 7.77 -1.18
C MET A 35 -2.93 8.42 -2.56
N GLY A 36 -4.19 8.51 -3.04
CA GLY A 36 -4.52 9.19 -4.29
C GLY A 36 -4.14 10.67 -4.26
N ASN A 37 -4.50 11.38 -3.18
CA ASN A 37 -4.12 12.79 -3.00
C ASN A 37 -2.60 13.00 -2.97
N ILE A 38 -1.85 12.08 -2.34
CA ILE A 38 -0.38 12.11 -2.35
C ILE A 38 0.14 11.90 -3.78
N ALA A 39 -0.35 10.87 -4.48
CA ALA A 39 0.07 10.57 -5.85
C ALA A 39 -0.18 11.76 -6.80
N GLU A 40 -1.36 12.38 -6.70
CA GLU A 40 -1.72 13.59 -7.44
C GLU A 40 -0.76 14.75 -7.12
N TYR A 41 -0.54 15.03 -5.83
CA TYR A 41 0.31 16.14 -5.40
C TYR A 41 1.76 16.02 -5.90
N HIS A 42 2.28 14.80 -5.96
CA HIS A 42 3.62 14.50 -6.46
C HIS A 42 3.69 14.31 -7.98
N GLY A 43 2.56 14.44 -8.71
CA GLY A 43 2.51 14.24 -10.16
C GLY A 43 2.86 12.81 -10.59
N MET A 44 2.58 11.83 -9.75
CA MET A 44 2.82 10.42 -10.06
C MET A 44 1.87 9.94 -11.16
N ASN A 45 2.32 9.02 -12.00
CA ASN A 45 1.42 8.30 -12.90
C ASN A 45 0.67 7.25 -12.09
N TYR A 46 -0.63 7.45 -11.84
CA TYR A 46 -1.43 6.52 -11.05
C TYR A 46 -2.83 6.29 -11.63
N ASP A 47 -3.36 5.11 -11.37
CA ASP A 47 -4.78 4.80 -11.47
C ASP A 47 -5.33 4.54 -10.06
N MET A 48 -6.60 4.83 -9.85
CA MET A 48 -7.29 4.53 -8.60
C MET A 48 -8.57 3.74 -8.87
N LEU A 49 -8.66 2.54 -8.30
CA LEU A 49 -9.89 1.77 -8.24
C LEU A 49 -10.58 2.08 -6.92
N ALA A 50 -11.71 2.79 -7.03
CA ALA A 50 -12.54 3.15 -5.89
C ALA A 50 -13.63 2.10 -5.69
N PHE A 51 -13.73 1.59 -4.47
CA PHE A 51 -14.76 0.68 -3.99
C PHE A 51 -15.62 1.39 -2.94
N ASP A 52 -16.81 0.86 -2.67
CA ASP A 52 -17.67 1.40 -1.62
C ASP A 52 -17.02 1.24 -0.23
N GLU A 53 -17.23 2.21 0.66
CA GLU A 53 -16.69 2.21 2.02
C GLU A 53 -17.26 1.09 2.90
N THR A 54 -18.31 0.41 2.44
CA THR A 54 -18.93 -0.75 3.10
C THR A 54 -18.45 -2.09 2.54
N GLU A 55 -17.61 -2.08 1.50
CA GLU A 55 -17.15 -3.27 0.80
C GLU A 55 -15.63 -3.48 0.93
N GLN A 56 -15.22 -4.75 0.90
CA GLN A 56 -13.82 -5.09 0.69
C GLN A 56 -13.42 -4.83 -0.76
N VAL A 57 -12.13 -4.60 -0.99
CA VAL A 57 -11.55 -4.60 -2.33
C VAL A 57 -11.86 -5.93 -3.04
N SER A 58 -12.50 -5.86 -4.20
CA SER A 58 -12.79 -7.04 -5.03
C SER A 58 -11.53 -7.53 -5.74
N VAL A 59 -11.02 -8.68 -5.31
CA VAL A 59 -9.80 -9.29 -5.89
C VAL A 59 -10.00 -9.62 -7.38
N GLU A 60 -11.16 -10.14 -7.74
CA GLU A 60 -11.51 -10.50 -9.12
C GLU A 60 -11.50 -9.28 -10.05
N TYR A 61 -12.06 -8.16 -9.58
CA TYR A 61 -12.07 -6.93 -10.36
C TYR A 61 -10.66 -6.35 -10.54
N VAL A 62 -9.83 -6.41 -9.50
CA VAL A 62 -8.44 -5.95 -9.59
C VAL A 62 -7.61 -6.87 -10.50
N ASP A 63 -7.84 -8.17 -10.45
CA ASP A 63 -7.19 -9.15 -11.34
C ASP A 63 -7.49 -8.86 -12.81
N ASP A 64 -8.77 -8.68 -13.15
CA ASP A 64 -9.21 -8.29 -14.50
C ASP A 64 -8.60 -6.95 -14.93
N TYR A 65 -8.53 -5.97 -14.03
CA TYR A 65 -7.91 -4.69 -14.31
C TYR A 65 -6.41 -4.83 -14.60
N LEU A 66 -5.66 -5.60 -13.80
CA LEU A 66 -4.23 -5.82 -14.03
C LEU A 66 -3.95 -6.60 -15.32
N ALA A 67 -4.84 -7.53 -15.70
CA ALA A 67 -4.74 -8.28 -16.95
C ALA A 67 -4.82 -7.38 -18.21
N HIS A 68 -5.55 -6.27 -18.11
CA HIS A 68 -5.74 -5.33 -19.22
C HIS A 68 -4.81 -4.10 -19.16
N ASN A 69 -4.08 -3.90 -18.06
CA ASN A 69 -3.22 -2.72 -17.84
C ASN A 69 -1.80 -3.15 -17.47
N ALA A 70 -1.08 -3.71 -18.45
CA ALA A 70 0.25 -4.27 -18.26
C ALA A 70 1.30 -3.23 -17.82
N GLU A 71 1.07 -1.95 -18.09
CA GLU A 71 1.95 -0.84 -17.71
C GLU A 71 1.95 -0.53 -16.21
N ILE A 72 0.98 -1.05 -15.44
CA ILE A 72 0.99 -0.96 -13.98
C ILE A 72 2.22 -1.69 -13.45
N THR A 73 2.92 -1.07 -12.52
CA THR A 73 4.17 -1.60 -11.95
C THR A 73 4.06 -1.87 -10.46
N HIS A 74 3.26 -1.07 -9.76
CA HIS A 74 3.09 -1.11 -8.31
C HIS A 74 1.60 -1.10 -7.98
N VAL A 75 1.21 -1.84 -6.95
CA VAL A 75 -0.13 -1.83 -6.37
C VAL A 75 -0.03 -1.42 -4.91
N ALA A 76 -0.80 -0.42 -4.50
CA ALA A 76 -0.90 0.05 -3.13
C ALA A 76 -2.29 -0.23 -2.55
N VAL A 77 -2.32 -0.76 -1.33
CA VAL A 77 -3.57 -1.12 -0.63
C VAL A 77 -3.47 -0.82 0.86
N VAL A 78 -4.59 -0.40 1.45
CA VAL A 78 -4.76 -0.32 2.90
C VAL A 78 -5.29 -1.66 3.40
N HIS A 79 -4.54 -2.35 4.27
CA HIS A 79 -4.96 -3.67 4.77
C HIS A 79 -6.18 -3.54 5.69
N CYS A 80 -6.19 -2.58 6.61
CA CYS A 80 -7.34 -2.29 7.47
C CYS A 80 -7.73 -0.82 7.31
N GLU A 81 -8.80 -0.56 6.57
CA GLU A 81 -9.32 0.79 6.39
C GLU A 81 -9.93 1.24 7.72
N THR A 82 -9.19 2.07 8.47
CA THR A 82 -9.52 2.33 9.86
C THR A 82 -10.83 3.11 10.02
N THR A 83 -11.20 3.93 9.02
CA THR A 83 -12.43 4.72 9.12
C THR A 83 -13.68 3.86 9.06
N THR A 84 -13.62 2.73 8.35
CA THR A 84 -14.75 1.81 8.13
C THR A 84 -14.63 0.54 8.97
N GLY A 85 -13.41 0.20 9.42
CA GLY A 85 -13.10 -1.04 10.10
C GLY A 85 -12.96 -2.24 9.16
N ILE A 86 -12.97 -2.01 7.83
CA ILE A 86 -12.88 -3.08 6.84
C ILE A 86 -11.44 -3.61 6.77
N LEU A 87 -11.29 -4.91 6.97
CA LEU A 87 -10.07 -5.64 6.73
C LEU A 87 -10.10 -6.20 5.31
N ASN A 88 -9.29 -5.68 4.41
CA ASN A 88 -9.19 -6.15 3.03
C ASN A 88 -8.52 -7.53 2.97
N PRO A 89 -8.90 -8.41 2.01
CA PRO A 89 -8.36 -9.77 1.86
C PRO A 89 -6.91 -9.74 1.35
N LEU A 90 -5.97 -9.40 2.23
CA LEU A 90 -4.59 -9.10 1.86
C LEU A 90 -3.86 -10.31 1.27
N LYS A 91 -4.19 -11.53 1.69
CA LYS A 91 -3.53 -12.74 1.18
C LYS A 91 -3.85 -12.96 -0.30
N GLU A 92 -5.11 -12.81 -0.65
CA GLU A 92 -5.64 -12.95 -1.98
C GLU A 92 -5.14 -11.83 -2.89
N ILE A 93 -5.17 -10.58 -2.40
CA ILE A 93 -4.62 -9.42 -3.11
C ILE A 93 -3.12 -9.63 -3.35
N ALA A 94 -2.36 -10.02 -2.34
CA ALA A 94 -0.93 -10.23 -2.46
C ALA A 94 -0.60 -11.32 -3.48
N HIS A 95 -1.28 -12.47 -3.40
CA HIS A 95 -1.10 -13.55 -4.36
C HIS A 95 -1.34 -13.08 -5.80
N MET A 96 -2.47 -12.41 -6.05
CA MET A 96 -2.83 -11.89 -7.36
C MET A 96 -1.82 -10.85 -7.88
N VAL A 97 -1.41 -9.88 -7.05
CA VAL A 97 -0.41 -8.86 -7.43
C VAL A 97 0.92 -9.52 -7.82
N LYS A 98 1.32 -10.59 -7.13
CA LYS A 98 2.54 -11.35 -7.45
C LYS A 98 2.41 -12.21 -8.70
N MET A 99 1.25 -12.79 -8.96
CA MET A 99 0.96 -13.50 -10.21
C MET A 99 1.14 -12.58 -11.44
N HIS A 100 0.76 -11.31 -11.31
CA HIS A 100 0.99 -10.29 -12.34
C HIS A 100 2.42 -9.71 -12.37
N GLY A 101 3.32 -10.21 -11.52
CA GLY A 101 4.71 -9.73 -11.44
C GLY A 101 4.85 -8.30 -10.94
N LYS A 102 3.87 -7.77 -10.21
CA LYS A 102 3.86 -6.37 -9.74
C LYS A 102 4.41 -6.24 -8.33
N LYS A 103 4.82 -5.02 -7.98
CA LYS A 103 5.29 -4.69 -6.63
C LYS A 103 4.11 -4.34 -5.72
N LEU A 104 4.19 -4.73 -4.46
CA LEU A 104 3.11 -4.58 -3.48
C LEU A 104 3.52 -3.65 -2.35
N ILE A 105 2.76 -2.56 -2.21
CA ILE A 105 2.86 -1.58 -1.12
C ILE A 105 1.63 -1.75 -0.23
N VAL A 106 1.85 -1.96 1.07
CA VAL A 106 0.76 -2.20 2.03
C VAL A 106 0.82 -1.17 3.14
N ASP A 107 -0.24 -0.39 3.29
CA ASP A 107 -0.51 0.32 4.54
C ASP A 107 -1.14 -0.65 5.53
N ALA A 108 -0.37 -1.00 6.56
CA ALA A 108 -0.76 -1.87 7.66
C ALA A 108 -0.78 -1.10 8.99
N MET A 109 -1.14 0.19 8.97
CA MET A 109 -1.14 1.06 10.15
C MET A 109 -1.99 0.51 11.30
N SER A 110 -3.20 0.04 11.02
CA SER A 110 -4.18 -0.46 12.01
C SER A 110 -4.27 -1.98 12.07
N SER A 111 -3.47 -2.71 11.30
CA SER A 111 -3.50 -4.18 11.25
C SER A 111 -2.21 -4.84 11.74
N PHE A 112 -1.04 -4.22 11.52
CA PHE A 112 0.24 -4.80 11.94
C PHE A 112 0.35 -4.90 13.46
N GLY A 113 0.54 -6.12 13.98
CA GLY A 113 0.54 -6.41 15.42
C GLY A 113 -0.86 -6.60 16.02
N GLY A 114 -1.93 -6.34 15.25
CA GLY A 114 -3.33 -6.57 15.65
C GLY A 114 -3.94 -7.83 15.03
N VAL A 115 -3.50 -8.21 13.83
CA VAL A 115 -3.89 -9.44 13.12
C VAL A 115 -2.64 -10.16 12.57
N PRO A 116 -2.71 -11.47 12.29
CA PRO A 116 -1.62 -12.18 11.62
C PRO A 116 -1.26 -11.53 10.28
N LEU A 117 0.02 -11.20 10.10
CA LEU A 117 0.57 -10.65 8.87
C LEU A 117 2.03 -11.08 8.76
N ASP A 118 2.34 -11.86 7.75
CA ASP A 118 3.70 -12.27 7.43
C ASP A 118 4.16 -11.54 6.15
N VAL A 119 5.15 -10.66 6.30
CA VAL A 119 5.64 -9.80 5.21
C VAL A 119 6.34 -10.64 4.13
N GLU A 120 7.05 -11.70 4.51
CA GLU A 120 7.81 -12.53 3.59
C GLU A 120 6.89 -13.51 2.85
N GLU A 121 6.01 -14.22 3.55
CA GLU A 121 5.04 -15.16 2.95
C GLU A 121 4.13 -14.46 1.93
N LEU A 122 3.66 -13.26 2.27
CA LEU A 122 2.81 -12.44 1.38
C LEU A 122 3.60 -11.73 0.28
N GLY A 123 4.93 -11.83 0.29
CA GLY A 123 5.78 -11.19 -0.70
C GLY A 123 5.73 -9.66 -0.70
N ILE A 124 5.27 -9.02 0.37
CA ILE A 124 5.12 -7.55 0.43
C ILE A 124 6.48 -6.88 0.20
N ASP A 125 6.51 -5.89 -0.70
CA ASP A 125 7.76 -5.18 -1.01
C ASP A 125 7.99 -3.99 -0.07
N PHE A 126 6.91 -3.30 0.30
CA PHE A 126 6.93 -2.21 1.27
C PHE A 126 5.71 -2.30 2.17
N MET A 127 5.92 -2.61 3.45
CA MET A 127 4.88 -2.58 4.47
C MET A 127 5.07 -1.35 5.36
N ILE A 128 4.04 -0.53 5.49
CA ILE A 128 4.08 0.75 6.20
C ILE A 128 3.23 0.61 7.47
N SER A 129 3.76 1.01 8.62
CA SER A 129 2.99 1.04 9.87
C SER A 129 3.49 2.13 10.83
N SER A 130 2.86 2.23 12.00
CA SER A 130 3.19 3.19 13.04
C SER A 130 3.23 2.54 14.41
N ALA A 131 3.90 3.21 15.34
CA ALA A 131 4.02 2.69 16.69
C ALA A 131 2.74 2.83 17.51
N ASN A 132 1.95 3.89 17.28
CA ASN A 132 0.84 4.29 18.14
C ASN A 132 -0.51 3.66 17.78
N LYS A 133 -0.47 2.47 17.19
CA LYS A 133 -1.64 1.65 16.87
C LYS A 133 -1.54 0.33 17.64
N CYS A 134 -1.60 -0.82 16.98
CA CYS A 134 -1.57 -2.12 17.64
C CYS A 134 -0.24 -2.41 18.35
N ILE A 135 0.84 -1.70 18.00
CA ILE A 135 2.14 -1.78 18.68
C ILE A 135 2.17 -1.05 20.03
N GLN A 136 1.17 -0.22 20.34
CA GLN A 136 1.02 0.49 21.62
C GLN A 136 2.21 1.39 22.03
N GLY A 137 2.99 1.85 21.05
CA GLY A 137 4.05 2.85 21.25
C GLY A 137 3.53 4.28 21.26
N VAL A 138 4.44 5.24 21.47
CA VAL A 138 4.12 6.67 21.44
C VAL A 138 3.88 7.18 20.01
N PRO A 139 2.98 8.16 19.79
CA PRO A 139 2.81 8.78 18.49
C PRO A 139 4.04 9.61 18.10
N GLY A 140 4.20 9.86 16.79
CA GLY A 140 5.27 10.69 16.25
C GLY A 140 6.40 9.93 15.56
N PHE A 141 6.29 8.60 15.47
CA PHE A 141 7.13 7.81 14.58
C PHE A 141 6.36 6.71 13.87
N GLY A 142 6.65 6.55 12.59
CA GLY A 142 6.25 5.39 11.80
C GLY A 142 7.46 4.67 11.23
N PHE A 143 7.23 3.50 10.66
CA PHE A 143 8.28 2.66 10.11
C PHE A 143 7.80 1.95 8.86
N ILE A 144 8.77 1.59 8.02
CA ILE A 144 8.55 0.85 6.79
C ILE A 144 9.44 -0.38 6.85
N ILE A 145 8.86 -1.54 6.62
CA ILE A 145 9.59 -2.77 6.37
C ILE A 145 9.66 -2.90 4.85
N ALA A 146 10.87 -2.83 4.30
CA ALA A 146 11.09 -2.85 2.87
C ALA A 146 11.91 -4.08 2.47
N ARG A 147 11.56 -4.69 1.34
CA ARG A 147 12.40 -5.68 0.66
C ARG A 147 13.71 -5.00 0.25
N LYS A 148 14.82 -5.52 0.75
CA LYS A 148 16.15 -4.89 0.61
C LYS A 148 16.52 -4.62 -0.86
N SER A 149 16.23 -5.54 -1.77
CA SER A 149 16.49 -5.37 -3.21
C SER A 149 15.73 -4.18 -3.80
N GLU A 150 14.47 -3.99 -3.41
CA GLU A 150 13.63 -2.90 -3.90
C GLU A 150 14.06 -1.56 -3.31
N LEU A 151 14.38 -1.53 -2.02
CA LEU A 151 14.92 -0.32 -1.38
C LEU A 151 16.24 0.12 -2.03
N GLN A 152 17.10 -0.82 -2.42
CA GLN A 152 18.35 -0.50 -3.12
C GLN A 152 18.11 0.01 -4.54
N TYR A 153 17.04 -0.45 -5.20
CA TYR A 153 16.65 0.03 -6.53
C TYR A 153 16.18 1.50 -6.50
N CYS A 154 15.65 1.97 -5.37
CA CYS A 154 15.27 3.37 -5.13
C CYS A 154 16.47 4.31 -4.90
N LYS A 155 17.72 3.86 -5.05
CA LYS A 155 18.90 4.70 -4.76
C LYS A 155 19.04 5.83 -5.79
N GLY A 156 19.00 7.07 -5.32
CA GLY A 156 19.22 8.26 -6.16
C GLY A 156 17.98 8.72 -6.93
N VAL A 157 16.80 8.28 -6.50
CA VAL A 157 15.53 8.98 -6.77
C VAL A 157 15.54 10.34 -6.07
#